data_AF-A0A523QMV5-F1
#
_entry.id   AF-A0A523QMV5-F1
#
_cell.length_a   1.000
_cell.length_b   1.000
_cell.length_c   1.000
_cell.angle_alpha   90.00
_cell.angle_beta   90.00
_cell.angle_gamma   90.00
#
_symmetry.space_group_name_H-M   'P 1'
#
loop_
_entity.id
_entity.type
_entity.pdbx_description
1 polymer ?
#
loop_
_entity_poly.entity_id
_entity_poly.type
_entity_poly.pdbx_seq_one_letter_code
_entity_poly.pdbx_strand_id
1 'polypeptide(L)' 'MKIAVTGKGGTGKTTLSAGLATLLVSEGKKVFAIDADPDANLALTLGHPNPRSIKPLIELKELIEERTGAKIG' A
#
# COMPACT_ATOMS: atom_id res chain seq x y z
N MET A 1 -14.50 -6.63 -0.24
CA MET A 1 -13.52 -7.70 -0.55
C MET A 1 -12.17 -7.30 0.04
N LYS A 2 -11.38 -8.25 0.53
CA LYS A 2 -10.02 -8.02 1.06
C LYS A 2 -9.08 -9.05 0.43
N ILE A 3 -7.95 -8.61 -0.10
CA ILE A 3 -6.98 -9.45 -0.81
C ILE A 3 -5.60 -9.17 -0.25
N ALA A 4 -4.84 -10.23 0.06
CA ALA A 4 -3.45 -10.15 0.46
C ALA A 4 -2.61 -10.95 -0.53
N VAL A 5 -1.59 -10.33 -1.10
CA VAL A 5 -0.66 -10.96 -2.05
C VAL A 5 0.66 -11.20 -1.33
N THR A 6 1.08 -12.46 -1.26
CA THR A 6 2.30 -12.89 -0.57
C THR A 6 3.17 -13.77 -1.47
N GLY A 7 4.43 -13.98 -1.09
CA GLY A 7 5.41 -14.75 -1.85
C GLY A 7 6.85 -14.33 -1.57
N LYS A 8 7.80 -15.06 -2.14
CA LYS A 8 9.25 -14.77 -1.99
C LYS A 8 9.64 -13.45 -2.66
N GLY A 9 10.85 -12.98 -2.41
CA GLY A 9 11.44 -11.83 -3.13
C GLY A 9 11.52 -12.12 -4.64
N GLY A 10 11.26 -11.10 -5.47
CA GLY A 10 11.39 -11.21 -6.93
C GLY A 10 10.27 -11.95 -7.69
N THR A 11 9.25 -12.50 -7.02
CA THR A 11 8.16 -13.26 -7.68
C THR A 11 7.09 -12.40 -8.37
N GLY A 12 7.28 -11.08 -8.47
CA GLY A 12 6.33 -10.17 -9.12
C GLY A 12 5.11 -9.75 -8.30
N LYS A 13 5.15 -9.88 -6.96
CA LYS A 13 4.03 -9.54 -6.06
C LYS A 13 3.50 -8.11 -6.25
N THR A 14 4.40 -7.13 -6.24
CA THR A 14 4.05 -5.70 -6.38
C THR A 14 3.40 -5.43 -7.74
N THR A 15 3.93 -6.04 -8.80
CA THR A 15 3.35 -5.95 -10.15
C THR A 15 1.93 -6.52 -10.19
N LEU A 16 1.72 -7.70 -9.61
CA LEU A 16 0.39 -8.31 -9.54
C LEU A 16 -0.58 -7.46 -8.71
N SER A 17 -0.15 -6.98 -7.54
CA SER A 17 -0.96 -6.11 -6.69
C SER A 17 -1.36 -4.81 -7.39
N ALA A 18 -0.43 -4.16 -8.09
CA ALA A 18 -0.70 -2.95 -8.87
C ALA A 18 -1.69 -3.21 -10.02
N GLY A 19 -1.49 -4.29 -10.78
CA GLY A 19 -2.39 -4.67 -11.87
C GLY A 19 -3.80 -4.98 -11.37
N LEU A 20 -3.91 -5.72 -10.26
CA LEU A 20 -5.20 -6.04 -9.63
C LEU A 20 -5.92 -4.77 -9.14
N ALA A 21 -5.19 -3.85 -8.50
CA ALA A 21 -5.74 -2.59 -8.05
C ALA A 21 -6.28 -1.75 -9.22
N THR A 22 -5.49 -1.63 -10.30
CA THR A 22 -5.89 -0.92 -11.52
C THR A 22 -7.12 -1.53 -12.18
N LEU A 23 -7.18 -2.87 -12.29
CA LEU A 23 -8.34 -3.58 -12.85
C LEU A 23 -9.60 -3.31 -12.01
N LEU A 24 -9.53 -3.47 -10.69
CA LEU A 24 -10.67 -3.24 -9.80
C LEU A 24 -11.16 -1.79 -9.85
N VAL A 25 -10.25 -0.81 -9.96
CA VAL A 25 -10.62 0.59 -10.18
C VAL A 25 -11.32 0.77 -11.53
N SER A 26 -10.83 0.14 -12.60
CA SER A 26 -11.45 0.21 -13.93
C SER A 26 -12.88 -0.38 -13.97
N GLU A 27 -13.19 -1.30 -13.07
CA GLU A 27 -14.54 -1.85 -12.86
C GLU A 27 -15.42 -0.97 -11.95
N GLY A 28 -14.98 0.25 -11.62
CA GLY A 28 -15.72 1.20 -10.79
C GLY A 28 -15.67 0.88 -9.29
N LYS A 29 -14.75 0.03 -8.82
CA LYS A 29 -14.60 -0.25 -7.39
C LYS A 29 -13.76 0.84 -6.72
N LYS A 30 -14.14 1.20 -5.50
CA LYS A 30 -13.27 1.96 -4.59
C LYS A 30 -12.20 1.02 -4.03
N VAL A 31 -10.94 1.29 -4.35
CA VAL A 31 -9.81 0.43 -3.98
C VAL A 31 -8.88 1.17 -3.02
N PHE A 32 -8.46 0.48 -1.97
CA PHE A 32 -7.33 0.89 -1.13
C PHE A 32 -6.17 -0.05 -1.40
N ALA A 33 -5.11 0.47 -2.00
CA ALA A 33 -3.87 -0.27 -2.23
C ALA A 33 -2.92 0.01 -1.05
N ILE A 34 -2.50 -1.05 -0.36
CA ILE A 34 -1.63 -0.97 0.82
C ILE A 34 -0.35 -1.70 0.50
N ASP A 35 0.78 -1.01 0.58
CA ASP A 35 2.10 -1.63 0.51
C ASP A 35 2.56 -1.98 1.93
N ALA A 36 2.83 -3.26 2.16
CA ALA A 36 3.37 -3.77 3.42
C ALA A 36 4.82 -4.27 3.24
N ASP A 37 5.43 -4.01 2.09
CA ASP A 37 6.83 -4.32 1.81
C ASP A 37 7.71 -3.13 2.26
N PRO A 38 8.79 -3.36 3.03
CA PRO A 38 9.70 -2.29 3.45
C PRO A 38 10.33 -1.51 2.29
N ASP A 39 10.45 -2.12 1.10
CA ASP A 39 10.99 -1.44 -0.09
C ASP A 39 9.99 -0.45 -0.74
N ALA A 40 8.70 -0.50 -0.36
CA ALA A 40 7.63 0.46 -0.72
C ALA A 40 7.49 0.78 -2.23
N ASN A 41 7.60 -0.23 -3.10
CA ASN A 41 7.61 -0.06 -4.56
C ASN A 41 6.23 0.05 -5.21
N LEU A 42 5.12 -0.14 -4.47
CA LEU A 42 3.78 -0.16 -5.05
C LEU A 42 3.38 1.19 -5.64
N ALA A 43 3.68 2.30 -4.95
CA ALA A 43 3.37 3.64 -5.43
C ALA A 43 4.10 3.99 -6.73
N LEU A 44 5.37 3.58 -6.85
CA LEU A 44 6.14 3.70 -8.08
C LEU A 44 5.49 2.88 -9.21
N THR A 45 5.09 1.63 -8.91
CA THR A 45 4.47 0.74 -9.89
C THR A 45 3.11 1.25 -10.37
N LEU A 46 2.36 1.95 -9.51
CA LEU A 46 1.11 2.63 -9.84
C LEU A 46 1.29 3.97 -10.56
N GLY A 47 2.54 4.42 -10.81
CA GLY A 47 2.82 5.66 -11.54
C GLY A 47 2.63 6.94 -10.71
N HIS A 48 2.78 6.88 -9.38
CA HIS A 48 2.73 8.08 -8.56
C HIS A 48 3.89 9.03 -8.93
N PRO A 49 3.65 10.35 -9.11
CA PRO A 49 4.66 11.27 -9.62
C PRO A 49 5.86 11.49 -8.67
N ASN A 50 5.67 11.27 -7.37
CA ASN A 50 6.75 11.35 -6.39
C ASN A 50 6.65 10.24 -5.33
N PRO A 51 6.96 8.97 -5.68
CA PRO A 51 6.72 7.82 -4.79
C PRO A 51 7.44 7.95 -3.44
N ARG A 52 8.60 8.60 -3.43
CA ARG A 52 9.44 8.79 -2.23
C ARG A 52 8.91 9.85 -1.26
N SER A 53 8.00 10.73 -1.69
CA SER A 53 7.38 11.70 -0.76
C SER A 53 6.26 11.11 0.09
N ILE A 54 5.86 9.86 -0.17
CA ILE A 54 4.83 9.19 0.63
C ILE A 54 5.42 8.91 2.01
N LYS A 55 4.88 9.57 3.03
CA LYS A 55 5.25 9.33 4.42
C LYS A 55 4.71 7.95 4.85
N PRO A 56 5.56 7.01 5.30
CA PRO A 56 5.12 5.72 5.79
C PRO A 56 4.13 5.85 6.95
N LEU A 57 3.12 4.97 7.02
CA LEU A 57 2.09 5.02 8.06
C LEU A 57 2.69 4.97 9.47
N ILE A 58 3.76 4.19 9.67
CA ILE A 58 4.46 4.05 10.97
C ILE A 58 5.03 5.38 11.50
N GLU A 59 5.26 6.36 10.63
CA GLU A 59 5.75 7.68 11.02
C GLU A 59 4.61 8.68 11.34
N LEU A 60 3.35 8.29 11.09
CA LEU A 60 2.16 9.10 11.37
C LEU A 60 1.63 8.78 12.79
N LYS A 61 2.47 9.01 13.80
CA LYS A 61 2.19 8.62 15.20
C LYS A 61 0.87 9.17 15.73
N GLU A 62 0.62 10.46 15.55
CA GLU A 62 -0.63 11.12 15.97
C GLU A 62 -1.86 10.47 15.34
N LEU A 63 -1.80 10.15 14.04
CA LEU A 63 -2.89 9.50 13.33
C LEU A 63 -3.12 8.07 13.82
N ILE A 64 -2.05 7.32 14.11
CA ILE A 64 -2.15 5.97 14.66
C ILE A 64 -2.80 6.03 16.05
N GLU A 65 -2.37 6.95 16.92
CA GLU A 65 -2.95 7.16 18.24
C GLU A 65 -4.43 7.55 18.15
N GLU A 66 -4.79 8.51 17.30
CA GLU A 66 -6.17 8.94 17.08
C GLU A 66 -7.08 7.79 16.64
N ARG A 67 -6.61 6.93 15.71
CA ARG A 67 -7.42 5.87 15.11
C ARG A 67 -7.46 4.58 15.91
N THR A 68 -6.42 4.29 16.69
CA THR A 68 -6.27 3.00 17.40
C THR A 68 -6.40 3.11 18.91
N GLY A 69 -6.21 4.31 19.49
CA GLY A 69 -6.14 4.52 20.94
C GLY A 69 -4.87 3.97 21.60
N ALA A 70 -3.96 3.36 20.83
CA ALA A 70 -2.71 2.81 21.36
C ALA A 70 -1.63 3.90 21.41
N LYS A 71 -1.11 4.21 22.61
CA LYS A 71 0.10 5.03 22.76
C LYS A 71 1.31 4.21 22.38
N ILE A 72 2.03 4.64 21.34
CA ILE A 72 3.30 4.04 20.96
C ILE A 72 4.35 4.56 21.96
N GLY A 73 4.70 3.73 22.94
CA GLY A 73 5.75 4.00 23.91
C GLY A 73 7.15 4.05 23.30
#